data_AF-A0A1Q3HX69-F1
#
_entry.id   AF-A0A1Q3HX69-F1
#
_cell.length_a   1.000
_cell.length_b   1.000
_cell.length_c   1.000
_cell.angle_alpha   90.00
_cell.angle_beta   90.00
_cell.angle_gamma   90.00
#
_symmetry.space_group_name_H-M   'P 1'
#
loop_
_entity.id
_entity.type
_entity.pdbx_description
1 polymer ?
#
loop_
_entity_poly.entity_id
_entity_poly.type
_entity_poly.pdbx_seq_one_letter_code
_entity_poly.pdbx_strand_id
1 'polypeptide(L)'
;MTRGSKTPEQDQSEGTARPRGYEQVDKLSVPLPHGTEVTTRVERVAGDRQIPQGVVGRVVRARGGGFDVQIVGVGELWYARDELVPRKPGQLQFALRRAATWDALRPCVVLETVVGSQAWGLANEASDVDMRGVFGLPLPWHFGLADKARDLVSADGSHTFWELSKTVEQALRADPNTLEMLFVPSARATDELGEWLLAEREAFVSKAIFGSFGRYAMSQLDKLTRSQRLAEHRDLVLEWLCEEPAPNLDEVARRLAAISPRSAPSPEDALLAAKTYLKQLYRSLWDQGLIEANDFAALTRYARGGGQRPPSARELRPKNAYNLLRLVVLATGWLREGVPTFEVTGTYKARMLEIKAGRVPLEEVLRDAEALAPELEEAHRTSKLPQLPDYGRADRLVRRVGEELARRWVMKEPGPLGRDAPAPPAVEWKEEES
;
A
#
# COMPACT_ATOMS: atom_id res chain seq x y z
N MET A 1 63.15 43.66 -47.90
CA MET A 1 61.80 44.27 -48.01
C MET A 1 60.91 43.67 -46.95
N THR A 2 60.78 44.43 -45.88
CA THR A 2 59.99 44.20 -44.66
C THR A 2 58.52 44.53 -44.92
N ARG A 3 57.60 43.68 -44.47
CA ARG A 3 56.21 44.06 -44.11
C ARG A 3 55.96 43.40 -42.75
N GLY A 4 55.63 44.09 -41.67
CA GLY A 4 54.96 45.38 -41.54
C GLY A 4 53.64 45.11 -40.81
N SER A 5 53.65 45.34 -39.51
CA SER A 5 52.58 45.22 -38.52
C SER A 5 51.34 46.07 -38.83
N LYS A 6 50.18 45.63 -38.31
CA LYS A 6 49.14 46.46 -37.69
C LYS A 6 48.04 45.58 -37.05
N THR A 7 47.85 45.73 -35.74
CA THR A 7 46.56 45.49 -35.04
C THR A 7 45.58 46.61 -35.45
N PRO A 8 44.25 46.37 -35.48
CA PRO A 8 43.37 46.46 -34.30
C PRO A 8 42.30 45.33 -34.35
N GLU A 9 41.32 45.11 -33.49
CA GLU A 9 40.69 45.80 -32.37
C GLU A 9 39.85 44.72 -31.64
N GLN A 10 39.68 44.87 -30.33
CA GLN A 10 38.76 44.08 -29.54
C GLN A 10 37.33 44.41 -29.98
N ASP A 11 36.50 43.41 -30.26
CA ASP A 11 35.06 43.54 -30.12
C ASP A 11 34.54 42.48 -29.15
N GLN A 12 33.86 42.99 -28.12
CA GLN A 12 33.28 42.27 -27.01
C GLN A 12 31.89 41.81 -27.45
N SER A 13 31.64 40.49 -27.50
CA SER A 13 30.32 39.91 -27.15
C SER A 13 30.30 38.39 -27.37
N GLU A 14 31.12 37.64 -26.64
CA GLU A 14 30.77 36.25 -26.35
C GLU A 14 29.73 36.22 -25.21
N GLY A 15 28.52 36.66 -25.55
CA GLY A 15 27.32 36.31 -24.82
C GLY A 15 26.94 34.89 -25.22
N THR A 16 27.38 33.92 -24.41
CA THR A 16 26.86 32.55 -24.45
C THR A 16 25.34 32.59 -24.37
N ALA A 17 24.68 32.41 -25.51
CA ALA A 17 23.23 32.25 -25.56
C ALA A 17 22.86 30.90 -24.94
N ARG A 18 22.82 30.87 -23.60
CA ARG A 18 22.08 29.85 -22.86
C ARG A 18 20.65 29.84 -23.41
N PRO A 19 20.09 28.70 -23.83
CA PRO A 19 18.66 28.65 -24.08
C PRO A 19 17.94 29.09 -22.80
N ARG A 20 17.17 30.17 -22.91
CA ARG A 20 16.42 30.76 -21.80
C ARG A 20 15.45 29.71 -21.25
N GLY A 21 15.39 29.68 -19.92
CA GLY A 21 14.85 28.60 -19.12
C GLY A 21 13.39 28.24 -19.39
N TYR A 22 13.07 26.99 -19.09
CA TYR A 22 11.73 26.52 -18.75
C TYR A 22 11.28 27.08 -17.39
N GLU A 23 11.29 28.40 -17.23
CA GLU A 23 10.40 29.01 -16.24
C GLU A 23 9.00 29.01 -16.83
N GLN A 24 8.04 28.47 -16.07
CA GLN A 24 6.60 28.41 -16.35
C GLN A 24 6.08 27.13 -17.03
N VAL A 25 6.32 25.97 -16.42
CA VAL A 25 5.15 25.08 -16.24
C VAL A 25 4.32 25.74 -15.16
N ASP A 26 3.13 26.24 -15.51
CA ASP A 26 2.19 26.73 -14.50
C ASP A 26 1.87 25.56 -13.55
N LYS A 27 2.46 25.60 -12.35
CA LYS A 27 2.30 24.58 -11.32
C LYS A 27 0.83 24.41 -10.89
N LEU A 28 -0.06 25.32 -11.26
CA LEU A 28 -1.51 25.25 -11.02
C LEU A 28 -2.29 24.62 -12.18
N SER A 29 -1.73 24.58 -13.39
CA SER A 29 -2.34 23.96 -14.58
C SER A 29 -2.29 22.42 -14.58
N VAL A 30 -1.49 21.83 -13.69
CA VAL A 30 -1.20 20.40 -13.75
C VAL A 30 -2.26 19.57 -13.00
N PRO A 31 -2.84 18.50 -13.57
CA PRO A 31 -3.76 17.61 -12.85
C PRO A 31 -3.13 17.06 -11.57
N LEU A 32 -3.91 16.88 -10.50
CA LEU A 32 -3.47 16.23 -9.25
C LEU A 32 -4.18 14.87 -9.09
N PRO A 33 -3.59 13.76 -9.59
CA PRO A 33 -4.17 12.44 -9.43
C PRO A 33 -4.22 12.02 -7.96
N HIS A 34 -5.05 11.02 -7.64
CA HIS A 34 -5.04 10.41 -6.31
C HIS A 34 -3.64 9.95 -5.90
N GLY A 35 -3.36 10.03 -4.60
CA GLY A 35 -2.10 9.62 -4.03
C GLY A 35 -1.01 10.68 -4.15
N THR A 36 -1.21 11.74 -4.95
CA THR A 36 -0.28 12.87 -5.05
C THR A 36 -0.12 13.54 -3.70
N GLU A 37 1.12 13.64 -3.21
CA GLU A 37 1.42 14.45 -2.04
C GLU A 37 1.42 15.93 -2.43
N VAL A 38 0.63 16.70 -1.70
CA VAL A 38 0.41 18.12 -1.95
C VAL A 38 0.67 18.90 -0.68
N THR A 39 1.12 20.13 -0.84
CA THR A 39 1.27 21.12 0.21
C THR A 39 0.15 22.14 0.06
N THR A 40 -0.58 22.41 1.15
CA THR A 40 -1.65 23.42 1.17
C THR A 40 -1.06 24.82 1.03
N ARG A 41 -1.71 25.69 0.25
CA ARG A 41 -1.35 27.11 0.08
C ARG A 41 -2.22 28.06 0.88
N VAL A 42 -3.25 27.52 1.52
CA VAL A 42 -4.20 28.30 2.31
C VAL A 42 -4.38 27.67 3.67
N GLU A 43 -4.69 28.52 4.64
CA GLU A 43 -5.20 28.07 5.93
C GLU A 43 -6.64 27.57 5.78
N ARG A 44 -7.02 26.55 6.55
CA ARG A 44 -8.40 26.06 6.61
C ARG A 44 -8.86 25.82 8.02
N VAL A 45 -10.16 25.99 8.23
CA VAL A 45 -10.82 25.58 9.47
C VAL A 45 -11.60 24.30 9.21
N ALA A 46 -11.38 23.28 10.03
CA ALA A 46 -12.07 22.01 9.99
C ALA A 46 -12.63 21.69 11.38
N GLY A 47 -13.91 21.97 11.60
CA GLY A 47 -14.51 21.98 12.94
C GLY A 47 -13.82 23.03 13.81
N ASP A 48 -13.30 22.61 14.96
CA ASP A 48 -12.59 23.49 15.91
C ASP A 48 -11.07 23.60 15.64
N ARG A 49 -10.56 22.98 14.56
CA ARG A 49 -9.13 22.94 14.25
C ARG A 49 -8.77 23.88 13.11
N GLN A 50 -7.77 24.72 13.34
CA GLN A 50 -7.07 25.48 12.30
C GLN A 50 -5.97 24.62 11.67
N ILE A 51 -5.92 24.62 10.35
CA ILE A 51 -4.96 23.90 9.53
C ILE A 51 -4.15 24.97 8.82
N PRO A 52 -2.90 25.20 9.24
CA PRO A 52 -2.09 26.25 8.67
C PRO A 52 -1.80 25.96 7.18
N GLN A 53 -1.46 27.03 6.45
CA GLN A 53 -0.81 26.89 5.15
C GLN A 53 0.50 26.11 5.30
N GLY A 54 0.88 25.34 4.28
CA GLY A 54 2.12 24.57 4.25
C GLY A 54 1.98 23.13 4.76
N VAL A 55 0.76 22.72 5.13
CA VAL A 55 0.49 21.36 5.60
C VAL A 55 0.55 20.38 4.43
N VAL A 56 1.19 19.24 4.66
CA VAL A 56 1.27 18.16 3.67
C VAL A 56 0.04 17.27 3.80
N GLY A 57 -0.61 17.03 2.67
CA GLY A 57 -1.71 16.09 2.54
C GLY A 57 -1.55 15.20 1.31
N ARG A 58 -2.46 14.26 1.15
CA ARG A 58 -2.52 13.36 0.00
C ARG A 58 -3.87 13.45 -0.68
N VAL A 59 -3.90 13.67 -1.99
CA VAL A 59 -5.15 13.72 -2.76
C VAL A 59 -5.87 12.37 -2.67
N VAL A 60 -7.13 12.38 -2.25
CA VAL A 60 -8.06 11.24 -2.10
C VAL A 60 -8.96 11.08 -3.32
N ARG A 61 -9.50 12.18 -3.83
CA ARG A 61 -10.29 12.18 -5.08
C ARG A 61 -10.47 13.58 -5.61
N ALA A 62 -10.72 13.70 -6.90
CA ALA A 62 -11.16 14.95 -7.52
C ALA A 62 -12.69 15.07 -7.38
N ARG A 63 -13.19 16.24 -6.96
CA ARG A 63 -14.63 16.54 -6.86
C ARG A 63 -14.88 18.02 -7.07
N GLY A 64 -15.87 18.39 -7.88
CA GLY A 64 -16.37 19.78 -7.98
C GLY A 64 -15.31 20.82 -8.38
N GLY A 65 -14.35 20.47 -9.24
CA GLY A 65 -13.26 21.38 -9.65
C GLY A 65 -12.09 21.49 -8.67
N GLY A 66 -12.12 20.73 -7.58
CA GLY A 66 -11.04 20.63 -6.59
C GLY A 66 -10.79 19.19 -6.15
N PHE A 67 -10.15 19.02 -5.00
CA PHE A 67 -9.63 17.74 -4.54
C PHE A 67 -9.93 17.53 -3.06
N ASP A 68 -10.51 16.40 -2.70
CA ASP A 68 -10.50 15.95 -1.31
C ASP A 68 -9.07 15.50 -0.98
N VAL A 69 -8.46 16.10 0.04
CA VAL A 69 -7.09 15.86 0.48
C VAL A 69 -7.12 15.29 1.89
N GLN A 70 -6.58 14.10 2.08
CA GLN A 70 -6.38 13.51 3.39
C GLN A 70 -5.19 14.21 4.05
N ILE A 71 -5.48 14.94 5.12
CA ILE A 71 -4.48 15.51 6.01
C ILE A 71 -4.35 14.60 7.23
N VAL A 72 -3.11 14.23 7.53
CA VAL A 72 -2.79 13.34 8.65
C VAL A 72 -3.21 14.02 9.96
N GLY A 73 -4.05 13.35 10.75
CA GLY A 73 -4.54 13.86 12.02
C GLY A 73 -5.72 14.83 11.94
N VAL A 74 -6.17 15.20 10.74
CA VAL A 74 -7.35 16.07 10.56
C VAL A 74 -8.50 15.31 9.90
N GLY A 75 -8.25 14.62 8.79
CA GLY A 75 -9.31 14.04 7.97
C GLY A 75 -9.22 14.48 6.51
N GLU A 76 -10.26 14.20 5.74
CA GLU A 76 -10.39 14.63 4.35
C GLU A 76 -10.94 16.06 4.28
N LEU A 77 -10.28 16.92 3.52
CA LEU A 77 -10.72 18.28 3.27
C LEU A 77 -10.64 18.62 1.80
N TRP A 78 -11.70 19.25 1.30
CA TRP A 78 -11.80 19.62 -0.09
C TRP A 78 -10.99 20.87 -0.41
N TYR A 79 -9.90 20.86 -1.17
CA TYR A 79 -9.17 22.06 -1.60
C TYR A 79 -9.44 22.40 -3.07
N ALA A 80 -9.48 23.68 -3.41
CA ALA A 80 -9.45 24.09 -4.81
C ALA A 80 -8.07 23.79 -5.42
N ARG A 81 -8.01 23.68 -6.75
CA ARG A 81 -6.75 23.32 -7.44
C ARG A 81 -5.63 24.32 -7.14
N ASP A 82 -5.94 25.60 -7.16
CA ASP A 82 -5.00 26.71 -6.92
C ASP A 82 -4.52 26.80 -5.47
N GLU A 83 -5.23 26.15 -4.54
CA GLU A 83 -4.87 26.02 -3.12
C GLU A 83 -3.84 24.92 -2.85
N LEU A 84 -3.42 24.15 -3.86
CA LEU A 84 -2.52 23.00 -3.71
C LEU A 84 -1.27 23.10 -4.58
N VAL A 85 -0.13 22.72 -4.02
CA VAL A 85 1.13 22.56 -4.78
C VAL A 85 1.63 21.13 -4.60
N PRO A 86 1.99 20.40 -5.67
CA PRO A 86 2.69 19.13 -5.55
C PRO A 86 3.98 19.27 -4.73
N ARG A 87 4.20 18.38 -3.77
CA ARG A 87 5.34 18.46 -2.85
C ARG A 87 6.69 18.30 -3.56
N LYS A 88 6.75 17.49 -4.62
CA LYS A 88 7.94 17.31 -5.46
C LYS A 88 7.56 17.29 -6.95
N PRO A 89 8.28 18.00 -7.84
CA PRO A 89 8.03 17.95 -9.29
C PRO A 89 7.99 16.52 -9.86
N GLY A 90 8.89 15.66 -9.39
CA GLY A 90 8.92 14.24 -9.80
C GLY A 90 7.71 13.40 -9.36
N GLN A 91 7.03 13.75 -8.26
CA GLN A 91 5.81 13.05 -7.82
C GLN A 91 4.62 13.35 -8.73
N LEU A 92 4.57 14.57 -9.27
CA LEU A 92 3.53 14.98 -10.20
C LEU A 92 3.70 14.30 -11.56
N GLN A 93 4.91 14.31 -12.12
CA GLN A 93 5.23 13.58 -13.35
C GLN A 93 4.94 12.08 -13.19
N PHE A 94 5.27 11.50 -12.03
CA PHE A 94 4.93 10.11 -11.71
C PHE A 94 3.42 9.87 -11.71
N ALA A 95 2.64 10.75 -11.06
CA ALA A 95 1.19 10.64 -11.00
C ALA A 95 0.54 10.79 -12.39
N LEU A 96 1.00 11.74 -13.21
CA LEU A 96 0.53 11.92 -14.59
C LEU A 96 0.85 10.71 -15.47
N ARG A 97 2.08 10.18 -15.37
CA ARG A 97 2.49 8.98 -16.11
C ARG A 97 1.63 7.79 -15.71
N ARG A 98 1.31 7.64 -14.42
CA ARG A 98 0.41 6.58 -13.93
C ARG A 98 -1.00 6.73 -14.48
N ALA A 99 -1.55 7.95 -14.49
CA ALA A 99 -2.87 8.22 -15.07
C ALA A 99 -2.91 7.95 -16.58
N ALA A 100 -1.91 8.43 -17.33
CA ALA A 100 -1.80 8.15 -18.76
C ALA A 100 -1.64 6.65 -19.05
N THR A 101 -0.85 5.94 -18.24
CA THR A 101 -0.69 4.49 -18.35
C THR A 101 -2.00 3.76 -18.04
N TRP A 102 -2.75 4.21 -17.04
CA TRP A 102 -4.08 3.72 -16.73
C TRP A 102 -5.02 3.87 -17.93
N ASP A 103 -5.17 5.09 -18.46
CA ASP A 103 -6.08 5.37 -19.58
C ASP A 103 -5.70 4.56 -20.83
N ALA A 104 -4.40 4.43 -21.11
CA ALA A 104 -3.90 3.68 -22.25
C ALA A 104 -4.15 2.17 -22.12
N LEU A 105 -3.88 1.57 -20.95
CA LEU A 105 -3.86 0.12 -20.79
C LEU A 105 -5.15 -0.46 -20.19
N ARG A 106 -6.06 0.37 -19.66
CA ARG A 106 -7.37 -0.10 -19.17
C ARG A 106 -8.19 -0.88 -20.21
N PRO A 107 -8.21 -0.51 -21.51
CA PRO A 107 -8.85 -1.32 -22.55
C PRO A 107 -8.20 -2.69 -22.76
N CYS A 108 -6.97 -2.89 -22.30
CA CYS A 108 -6.22 -4.15 -22.43
C CYS A 108 -6.49 -5.13 -21.27
N VAL A 109 -7.45 -4.84 -20.39
CA VAL A 109 -7.86 -5.72 -19.30
C VAL A 109 -8.55 -6.97 -19.86
N VAL A 110 -8.02 -8.14 -19.48
CA VAL A 110 -8.44 -9.47 -19.94
C VAL A 110 -9.18 -10.27 -18.87
N LEU A 111 -9.10 -9.85 -17.61
CA LEU A 111 -9.77 -10.47 -16.47
C LEU A 111 -10.21 -9.38 -15.49
N GLU A 112 -11.45 -9.45 -15.02
CA GLU A 112 -12.00 -8.58 -13.98
C GLU A 112 -12.65 -9.42 -12.88
N THR A 113 -12.43 -9.03 -11.64
CA THR A 113 -12.92 -9.74 -10.47
C THR A 113 -13.34 -8.76 -9.38
N VAL A 114 -14.56 -8.88 -8.87
CA VAL A 114 -14.99 -8.15 -7.67
C VAL A 114 -14.48 -8.88 -6.44
N VAL A 115 -13.67 -8.20 -5.61
CA VAL A 115 -13.00 -8.77 -4.44
C VAL A 115 -13.41 -8.05 -3.15
N GLY A 116 -12.72 -8.34 -2.03
CA GLY A 116 -12.96 -7.63 -0.77
C GLY A 116 -14.28 -8.06 -0.14
N SER A 117 -14.93 -7.16 0.61
CA SER A 117 -16.06 -7.56 1.46
C SER A 117 -17.25 -8.17 0.70
N GLN A 118 -17.43 -7.83 -0.58
CA GLN A 118 -18.43 -8.43 -1.46
C GLN A 118 -18.16 -9.93 -1.68
N ALA A 119 -16.93 -10.29 -2.08
CA ALA A 119 -16.55 -11.68 -2.35
C ALA A 119 -16.63 -12.59 -1.13
N TRP A 120 -16.52 -12.01 0.08
CA TRP A 120 -16.58 -12.77 1.34
C TRP A 120 -17.97 -12.78 1.98
N GLY A 121 -18.98 -12.18 1.34
CA GLY A 121 -20.34 -12.09 1.90
C GLY A 121 -20.45 -11.18 3.12
N LEU A 122 -19.51 -10.24 3.28
CA LEU A 122 -19.35 -9.35 4.45
C LEU A 122 -19.56 -7.87 4.10
N ALA A 123 -20.11 -7.60 2.92
CA ALA A 123 -20.55 -6.29 2.49
C ALA A 123 -21.81 -5.84 3.23
N ASN A 124 -21.92 -4.53 3.42
CA ASN A 124 -23.11 -3.82 3.88
C ASN A 124 -23.34 -2.61 2.95
N GLU A 125 -24.40 -1.83 3.18
CA GLU A 125 -24.76 -0.68 2.33
C GLU A 125 -23.66 0.39 2.20
N ALA A 126 -22.75 0.46 3.18
CA ALA A 126 -21.63 1.39 3.19
C ALA A 126 -20.31 0.78 2.64
N SER A 127 -20.32 -0.47 2.16
CA SER A 127 -19.11 -1.16 1.72
C SER A 127 -18.68 -0.72 0.33
N ASP A 128 -17.39 -0.45 0.20
CA ASP A 128 -16.69 -0.20 -1.06
C ASP A 128 -16.74 -1.43 -1.99
N VAL A 129 -16.75 -1.17 -3.30
CA VAL A 129 -16.58 -2.21 -4.33
C VAL A 129 -15.12 -2.16 -4.77
N ASP A 130 -14.37 -3.18 -4.37
CA ASP A 130 -13.00 -3.38 -4.79
C ASP A 130 -12.97 -4.28 -6.03
N MET A 131 -12.28 -3.85 -7.08
CA MET A 131 -12.05 -4.61 -8.29
C MET A 131 -10.58 -4.94 -8.44
N ARG A 132 -10.30 -6.18 -8.84
CA ARG A 132 -8.98 -6.61 -9.25
C ARG A 132 -9.04 -7.27 -10.61
N GLY A 133 -7.90 -7.39 -11.27
CA GLY A 133 -7.87 -8.08 -12.53
C GLY A 133 -6.51 -8.16 -13.16
N VAL A 134 -6.51 -8.51 -14.44
CA VAL A 134 -5.30 -8.73 -15.23
C VAL A 134 -5.43 -8.00 -16.55
N PHE A 135 -4.34 -7.40 -17.01
CA PHE A 135 -4.25 -6.84 -18.35
C PHE A 135 -3.13 -7.52 -19.14
N GLY A 136 -3.37 -7.68 -20.45
CA GLY A 136 -2.32 -8.04 -21.40
C GLY A 136 -1.50 -6.80 -21.72
N LEU A 137 -0.18 -6.87 -21.58
CA LEU A 137 0.68 -5.76 -22.03
C LEU A 137 0.75 -5.81 -23.57
N PRO A 138 0.39 -4.74 -24.30
CA PRO A 138 0.46 -4.78 -25.76
C PRO A 138 1.90 -4.95 -26.25
N LEU A 139 2.09 -5.59 -27.41
CA LEU A 139 3.44 -5.88 -27.91
C LEU A 139 4.34 -4.64 -28.04
N PRO A 140 3.89 -3.46 -28.52
CA PRO A 140 4.72 -2.26 -28.58
C PRO A 140 5.31 -1.81 -27.24
N TRP A 141 4.63 -2.08 -26.13
CA TRP A 141 5.09 -1.73 -24.78
C TRP A 141 6.20 -2.64 -24.27
N HIS A 142 6.50 -3.74 -24.98
CA HIS A 142 7.62 -4.60 -24.67
C HIS A 142 8.95 -4.06 -25.21
N PHE A 143 8.88 -3.14 -26.17
CA PHE A 143 10.01 -2.58 -26.88
C PHE A 143 10.22 -1.11 -26.49
N GLY A 144 11.46 -0.73 -26.21
CA GLY A 144 11.81 0.65 -25.87
C GLY A 144 12.52 0.80 -24.52
N LEU A 145 12.88 2.04 -24.20
CA LEU A 145 13.62 2.39 -22.98
C LEU A 145 12.71 2.75 -21.80
N ALA A 146 11.41 2.92 -22.05
CA ALA A 146 10.44 3.18 -20.99
C ALA A 146 10.24 1.92 -20.14
N ASP A 147 10.07 2.12 -18.83
CA ASP A 147 9.75 1.02 -17.93
C ASP A 147 8.42 0.35 -18.32
N LYS A 148 8.40 -0.98 -18.29
CA LYS A 148 7.18 -1.74 -18.57
C LYS A 148 6.15 -1.51 -17.47
N ALA A 149 4.93 -1.18 -17.85
CA ALA A 149 3.81 -1.10 -16.93
C ALA A 149 3.55 -2.48 -16.32
N ARG A 150 3.67 -2.57 -14.99
CA ARG A 150 3.49 -3.81 -14.22
C ARG A 150 2.22 -3.80 -13.38
N ASP A 151 1.64 -2.63 -13.15
CA ASP A 151 0.36 -2.47 -12.46
C ASP A 151 -0.38 -1.24 -12.97
N LEU A 152 -1.71 -1.34 -12.94
CA LEU A 152 -2.64 -0.23 -13.08
C LEU A 152 -3.41 -0.15 -11.77
N VAL A 153 -3.49 1.03 -11.17
CA VAL A 153 -4.39 1.25 -10.03
C VAL A 153 -5.16 2.51 -10.30
N SER A 154 -6.48 2.44 -10.08
CA SER A 154 -7.36 3.58 -10.29
C SER A 154 -6.94 4.72 -9.38
N ALA A 155 -7.42 5.93 -9.72
CA ALA A 155 -7.25 7.07 -8.86
C ALA A 155 -7.72 6.72 -7.44
N ASP A 156 -9.00 6.50 -7.18
CA ASP A 156 -9.53 6.16 -5.85
C ASP A 156 -8.98 4.87 -5.17
N GLY A 157 -8.12 4.09 -5.84
CA GLY A 157 -7.57 2.85 -5.32
C GLY A 157 -8.53 1.66 -5.29
N SER A 158 -9.77 1.84 -5.77
CA SER A 158 -10.80 0.78 -5.79
C SER A 158 -10.52 -0.29 -6.84
N HIS A 159 -9.70 0.01 -7.86
CA HIS A 159 -9.35 -0.94 -8.91
C HIS A 159 -7.84 -1.18 -8.95
N THR A 160 -7.43 -2.44 -9.06
CA THR A 160 -6.02 -2.82 -9.25
C THR A 160 -5.89 -3.92 -10.30
N PHE A 161 -5.19 -3.66 -11.38
CA PHE A 161 -4.89 -4.63 -12.42
C PHE A 161 -3.39 -4.92 -12.47
N TRP A 162 -3.03 -6.19 -12.64
CA TRP A 162 -1.64 -6.61 -12.81
C TRP A 162 -1.39 -7.06 -14.24
N GLU A 163 -0.15 -6.84 -14.72
CA GLU A 163 0.27 -7.41 -15.99
C GLU A 163 0.24 -8.95 -15.89
N LEU A 164 -0.09 -9.64 -16.98
CA LEU A 164 -0.34 -11.08 -16.95
C LEU A 164 0.85 -11.91 -16.43
N SER A 165 2.06 -11.64 -16.90
CA SER A 165 3.27 -12.34 -16.45
C SER A 165 3.53 -12.08 -14.97
N LYS A 166 3.38 -10.82 -14.52
CA LYS A 166 3.42 -10.46 -13.09
C LYS A 166 2.39 -11.24 -12.28
N THR A 167 1.18 -11.37 -12.79
CA THR A 167 0.09 -12.12 -12.14
C THR A 167 0.50 -13.57 -11.95
N VAL A 168 1.06 -14.20 -12.98
CA VAL A 168 1.58 -15.57 -12.89
C VAL A 168 2.72 -15.67 -11.87
N GLU A 169 3.68 -14.75 -11.88
CA GLU A 169 4.75 -14.71 -10.87
C GLU A 169 4.23 -14.58 -9.43
N GLN A 170 3.21 -13.74 -9.21
CA GLN A 170 2.58 -13.54 -7.91
C GLN A 170 1.78 -14.78 -7.48
N ALA A 171 1.03 -15.39 -8.40
CA ALA A 171 0.25 -16.60 -8.16
C ALA A 171 1.16 -17.78 -7.79
N LEU A 172 2.29 -17.95 -8.48
CA LEU A 172 3.32 -18.95 -8.15
C LEU A 172 3.94 -18.75 -6.75
N ARG A 173 3.90 -17.53 -6.20
CA ARG A 173 4.30 -17.24 -4.82
C ARG A 173 3.16 -17.36 -3.82
N ALA A 174 2.01 -17.87 -4.26
CA ALA A 174 0.77 -17.93 -3.50
C ALA A 174 0.40 -16.55 -2.89
N ASP A 175 0.53 -15.47 -3.67
CA ASP A 175 0.11 -14.15 -3.22
C ASP A 175 -1.40 -14.13 -2.90
N PRO A 176 -1.81 -13.73 -1.69
CA PRO A 176 -3.21 -13.83 -1.28
C PRO A 176 -4.19 -13.02 -2.13
N ASN A 177 -3.80 -11.82 -2.57
CA ASN A 177 -4.68 -10.97 -3.36
C ASN A 177 -4.87 -11.51 -4.77
N THR A 178 -3.82 -12.10 -5.33
CA THR A 178 -3.82 -12.73 -6.65
C THR A 178 -4.65 -14.01 -6.65
N LEU A 179 -4.45 -14.88 -5.67
CA LEU A 179 -5.25 -16.11 -5.54
C LEU A 179 -6.72 -15.80 -5.21
N GLU A 180 -7.00 -14.79 -4.37
CA GLU A 180 -8.38 -14.30 -4.16
C GLU A 180 -9.01 -13.90 -5.50
N MET A 181 -8.33 -13.07 -6.30
CA MET A 181 -8.82 -12.61 -7.61
C MET A 181 -9.08 -13.76 -8.60
N LEU A 182 -8.26 -14.82 -8.60
CA LEU A 182 -8.37 -15.92 -9.55
C LEU A 182 -9.46 -16.94 -9.20
N PHE A 183 -9.82 -17.07 -7.91
CA PHE A 183 -10.67 -18.16 -7.44
C PHE A 183 -12.05 -17.72 -6.93
N VAL A 184 -12.27 -16.44 -6.63
CA VAL A 184 -13.61 -15.99 -6.25
C VAL A 184 -14.59 -16.15 -7.43
N PRO A 185 -15.87 -16.48 -7.18
CA PRO A 185 -16.84 -16.76 -8.25
C PRO A 185 -17.11 -15.58 -9.20
N SER A 186 -16.83 -14.34 -8.77
CA SER A 186 -17.01 -13.13 -9.57
C SER A 186 -15.93 -12.93 -10.65
N ALA A 187 -14.90 -13.78 -10.69
CA ALA A 187 -13.83 -13.69 -11.68
C ALA A 187 -14.37 -13.94 -13.09
N ARG A 188 -14.26 -12.93 -13.95
CA ARG A 188 -14.81 -12.91 -15.30
C ARG A 188 -13.72 -12.55 -16.31
N ALA A 189 -13.40 -13.49 -17.19
CA ALA A 189 -12.58 -13.20 -18.35
C ALA A 189 -13.33 -12.27 -19.32
N THR A 190 -12.63 -11.27 -19.83
CA THR A 190 -13.11 -10.33 -20.87
C THR A 190 -12.44 -10.57 -22.22
N ASP A 191 -11.48 -11.49 -22.28
CA ASP A 191 -10.70 -11.90 -23.44
C ASP A 191 -10.23 -13.36 -23.27
N GLU A 192 -9.92 -14.06 -24.36
CA GLU A 192 -9.42 -15.45 -24.32
C GLU A 192 -8.13 -15.61 -23.49
N LEU A 193 -7.29 -14.58 -23.38
CA LEU A 193 -6.09 -14.64 -22.51
C LEU A 193 -6.49 -14.80 -21.04
N GLY A 194 -7.58 -14.13 -20.63
CA GLY A 194 -8.16 -14.27 -19.30
C GLY A 194 -8.80 -15.64 -19.10
N GLU A 195 -9.43 -16.20 -20.13
CA GLU A 195 -9.99 -17.56 -20.10
C GLU A 195 -8.89 -18.60 -19.89
N TRP A 196 -7.77 -18.48 -20.60
CA TRP A 196 -6.62 -19.38 -20.44
C TRP A 196 -6.03 -19.27 -19.03
N LEU A 197 -5.91 -18.06 -18.50
CA LEU A 197 -5.44 -17.85 -17.13
C LEU A 197 -6.38 -18.49 -16.08
N LEU A 198 -7.69 -18.33 -16.23
CA LEU A 198 -8.68 -18.94 -15.34
C LEU A 198 -8.71 -20.46 -15.47
N ALA A 199 -8.52 -21.01 -16.67
CA ALA A 199 -8.43 -22.46 -16.89
C ALA A 199 -7.19 -23.08 -16.24
N GLU A 200 -6.09 -22.33 -16.17
CA GLU A 200 -4.84 -22.79 -15.58
C GLU A 200 -4.68 -22.43 -14.09
N ARG A 201 -5.66 -21.77 -13.46
CA ARG A 201 -5.52 -21.24 -12.07
C ARG A 201 -5.12 -22.30 -11.02
N GLU A 202 -5.55 -23.55 -11.21
CA GLU A 202 -5.18 -24.67 -10.32
C GLU A 202 -3.67 -24.96 -10.34
N ALA A 203 -2.95 -24.57 -11.38
CA ALA A 203 -1.50 -24.70 -11.45
C ALA A 203 -0.78 -23.89 -10.35
N PHE A 204 -1.41 -22.86 -9.80
CA PHE A 204 -0.82 -21.99 -8.78
C PHE A 204 -1.03 -22.50 -7.34
N VAL A 205 -1.87 -23.51 -7.15
CA VAL A 205 -2.27 -23.99 -5.82
C VAL A 205 -1.22 -24.95 -5.28
N SER A 206 -0.74 -24.68 -4.07
CA SER A 206 0.23 -25.54 -3.39
C SER A 206 0.22 -25.28 -1.88
N LYS A 207 0.97 -26.10 -1.14
CA LYS A 207 1.21 -25.91 0.29
C LYS A 207 1.94 -24.61 0.62
N ALA A 208 2.45 -23.86 -0.36
CA ALA A 208 3.00 -22.51 -0.17
C ALA A 208 2.01 -21.54 0.49
N ILE A 209 0.69 -21.77 0.32
CA ILE A 209 -0.40 -21.01 0.96
C ILE A 209 -0.23 -20.96 2.49
N PHE A 210 0.30 -22.01 3.12
CA PHE A 210 0.58 -22.00 4.57
C PHE A 210 1.55 -20.87 4.97
N GLY A 211 2.56 -20.61 4.14
CA GLY A 211 3.52 -19.53 4.37
C GLY A 211 2.94 -18.14 4.10
N SER A 212 2.33 -17.96 2.92
CA SER A 212 1.91 -16.64 2.43
C SER A 212 0.60 -16.14 3.04
N PHE A 213 -0.32 -17.03 3.41
CA PHE A 213 -1.57 -16.66 4.09
C PHE A 213 -1.42 -16.81 5.59
N GLY A 214 -1.01 -18.01 6.04
CA GLY A 214 -1.01 -18.38 7.45
C GLY A 214 0.06 -17.66 8.27
N ARG A 215 1.34 -18.02 8.07
CA ARG A 215 2.44 -17.46 8.86
C ARG A 215 2.59 -15.95 8.70
N TYR A 216 2.35 -15.43 7.49
CA TYR A 216 2.31 -13.99 7.27
C TYR A 216 1.21 -13.32 8.09
N ALA A 217 -0.02 -13.84 8.08
CA ALA A 217 -1.13 -13.23 8.81
C ALA A 217 -0.88 -13.23 10.33
N MET A 218 -0.41 -14.34 10.88
CA MET A 218 -0.03 -14.42 12.30
C MET A 218 1.06 -13.41 12.66
N SER A 219 2.12 -13.29 11.83
CA SER A 219 3.18 -12.30 12.05
C SER A 219 2.69 -10.86 11.99
N GLN A 220 1.72 -10.56 11.11
CA GLN A 220 1.12 -9.23 11.02
C GLN A 220 0.21 -8.93 12.21
N LEU A 221 -0.57 -9.90 12.68
CA LEU A 221 -1.38 -9.78 13.90
C LEU A 221 -0.50 -9.50 15.12
N ASP A 222 0.61 -10.22 15.28
CA ASP A 222 1.60 -9.96 16.33
C ASP A 222 2.16 -8.53 16.28
N LYS A 223 2.49 -8.03 15.08
CA LYS A 223 2.99 -6.67 14.88
C LYS A 223 1.93 -5.63 15.22
N LEU A 224 0.70 -5.82 14.74
CA LEU A 224 -0.44 -4.95 15.02
C LEU A 224 -0.64 -4.79 16.53
N THR A 225 -0.57 -5.88 17.27
CA THR A 225 -0.68 -5.88 18.75
C THR A 225 0.43 -5.08 19.42
N ARG A 226 1.68 -5.29 18.99
CA ARG A 226 2.82 -4.54 19.53
C ARG A 226 2.64 -3.05 19.28
N SER A 227 2.14 -2.66 18.11
CA SER A 227 1.84 -1.27 17.77
C SER A 227 0.67 -0.70 18.56
N GLN A 228 -0.41 -1.45 18.78
CA GLN A 228 -1.55 -0.99 19.60
C GLN A 228 -1.13 -0.75 21.05
N ARG A 229 -0.43 -1.72 21.64
CA ARG A 229 0.10 -1.60 22.99
C ARG A 229 1.08 -0.45 23.11
N LEU A 230 1.88 -0.20 22.06
CA LEU A 230 2.75 0.98 21.99
C LEU A 230 1.95 2.29 22.01
N ALA A 231 0.75 2.32 21.43
CA ALA A 231 -0.12 3.48 21.53
C ALA A 231 -0.77 3.61 22.91
N GLU A 232 -1.36 2.53 23.45
CA GLU A 232 -2.05 2.52 24.75
C GLU A 232 -1.10 2.82 25.92
N HIS A 233 0.02 2.12 25.99
CA HIS A 233 1.00 2.32 27.04
C HIS A 233 1.74 3.65 26.89
N ARG A 234 1.88 4.21 25.68
CA ARG A 234 2.45 5.55 25.51
C ARG A 234 1.61 6.58 26.23
N ASP A 235 0.29 6.56 26.05
CA ASP A 235 -0.59 7.56 26.66
C ASP A 235 -0.49 7.50 28.20
N LEU A 236 -0.48 6.30 28.79
CA LEU A 236 -0.22 6.09 30.23
C LEU A 236 1.17 6.56 30.67
N VAL A 237 2.21 6.27 29.89
CA VAL A 237 3.58 6.69 30.19
C VAL A 237 3.69 8.22 30.17
N LEU A 238 3.09 8.89 29.18
CA LEU A 238 3.09 10.36 29.12
C LEU A 238 2.33 10.96 30.32
N GLU A 239 1.23 10.35 30.74
CA GLU A 239 0.48 10.76 31.94
C GLU A 239 1.32 10.61 33.22
N TRP A 240 1.94 9.44 33.44
CA TRP A 240 2.82 9.23 34.61
C TRP A 240 4.00 10.20 34.66
N LEU A 241 4.56 10.56 33.51
CA LEU A 241 5.68 11.51 33.44
C LEU A 241 5.28 12.96 33.79
N CYS A 242 3.98 13.25 33.84
CA CYS A 242 3.46 14.53 34.32
C CYS A 242 3.29 14.57 35.85
N GLU A 243 3.48 13.46 36.58
CA GLU A 243 3.45 13.43 38.04
C GLU A 243 4.54 14.31 38.68
N GLU A 244 4.31 14.73 39.92
CA GLU A 244 5.28 15.46 40.74
C GLU A 244 5.58 14.72 42.06
N PRO A 245 6.82 14.25 42.29
CA PRO A 245 7.96 14.28 41.36
C PRO A 245 7.77 13.33 40.17
N ALA A 246 8.37 13.66 39.01
CA ALA A 246 8.29 12.78 37.84
C ALA A 246 9.00 11.44 38.12
N PRO A 247 8.36 10.30 37.79
CA PRO A 247 8.98 8.99 37.97
C PRO A 247 10.19 8.83 37.04
N ASN A 248 11.21 8.13 37.52
CA ASN A 248 12.37 7.77 36.70
C ASN A 248 12.07 6.57 35.79
N LEU A 249 12.99 6.26 34.87
CA LEU A 249 12.82 5.16 33.89
C LEU A 249 12.51 3.81 34.56
N ASP A 250 13.17 3.50 35.68
CA ASP A 250 12.98 2.22 36.37
C ASP A 250 11.64 2.14 37.09
N GLU A 251 11.11 3.26 37.58
CA GLU A 251 9.78 3.36 38.16
C GLU A 251 8.69 3.21 37.09
N VAL A 252 8.81 3.95 35.98
CA VAL A 252 7.90 3.82 34.83
C VAL A 252 7.95 2.39 34.27
N ALA A 253 9.14 1.78 34.15
CA ALA A 253 9.28 0.40 33.68
C ALA A 253 8.62 -0.60 34.62
N ARG A 254 8.70 -0.42 35.95
CA ARG A 254 8.02 -1.28 36.93
C ARG A 254 6.50 -1.15 36.84
N ARG A 255 5.98 0.09 36.75
CA ARG A 255 4.54 0.34 36.59
C ARG A 255 4.04 -0.29 35.28
N LEU A 256 4.78 -0.13 34.20
CA LEU A 256 4.47 -0.71 32.90
C LEU A 256 4.50 -2.25 32.93
N ALA A 257 5.49 -2.85 33.60
CA ALA A 257 5.58 -4.30 33.76
C ALA A 257 4.40 -4.88 34.57
N ALA A 258 3.87 -4.13 35.53
CA ALA A 258 2.74 -4.53 36.36
C ALA A 258 1.40 -4.53 35.61
N ILE A 259 1.22 -3.64 34.63
CA ILE A 259 -0.01 -3.54 33.82
C ILE A 259 0.07 -4.31 32.49
N SER A 260 1.26 -4.69 32.06
CA SER A 260 1.46 -5.39 30.79
C SER A 260 0.99 -6.85 30.90
N PRO A 261 0.02 -7.30 30.10
CA PRO A 261 -0.62 -8.61 30.24
C PRO A 261 0.24 -9.79 29.73
N ARG A 262 1.54 -9.61 29.47
CA ARG A 262 2.40 -10.70 29.00
C ARG A 262 2.76 -11.65 30.15
N SER A 263 2.55 -12.95 29.92
CA SER A 263 3.32 -13.99 30.60
C SER A 263 4.79 -13.84 30.22
N ALA A 264 5.54 -13.08 31.01
CA ALA A 264 7.00 -13.16 30.98
C ALA A 264 7.43 -14.41 31.77
N PRO A 265 8.49 -15.12 31.36
CA PRO A 265 9.00 -16.27 32.10
C PRO A 265 9.36 -15.94 33.55
N SER A 266 9.77 -14.69 33.80
CA SER A 266 10.06 -14.16 35.12
C SER A 266 9.67 -12.67 35.26
N PRO A 267 9.54 -12.15 36.49
CA PRO A 267 9.38 -10.72 36.74
C PRO A 267 10.54 -9.86 36.22
N GLU A 268 11.76 -10.40 36.16
CA GLU A 268 12.93 -9.72 35.61
C GLU A 268 12.83 -9.55 34.09
N ASP A 269 12.33 -10.57 33.39
CA ASP A 269 12.07 -10.50 31.95
C ASP A 269 10.96 -9.49 31.62
N ALA A 270 9.92 -9.41 32.47
CA ALA A 270 8.86 -8.42 32.34
C ALA A 270 9.42 -6.99 32.46
N LEU A 271 10.30 -6.76 33.44
CA LEU A 271 10.95 -5.47 33.65
C LEU A 271 11.90 -5.12 32.50
N LEU A 272 12.70 -6.07 32.01
CA LEU A 272 13.59 -5.86 30.88
C LEU A 272 12.81 -5.53 29.59
N ALA A 273 11.69 -6.22 29.36
CA ALA A 273 10.80 -5.94 28.24
C ALA A 273 10.20 -4.53 28.35
N ALA A 274 9.76 -4.12 29.54
CA ALA A 274 9.24 -2.78 29.80
C ALA A 274 10.29 -1.68 29.58
N LYS A 275 11.54 -1.89 30.02
CA LYS A 275 12.65 -0.96 29.73
C LYS A 275 12.93 -0.87 28.22
N THR A 276 13.00 -2.01 27.54
CA THR A 276 13.22 -2.06 26.09
C THR A 276 12.13 -1.32 25.33
N TYR A 277 10.88 -1.48 25.78
CA TYR A 277 9.72 -0.76 25.26
C TYR A 277 9.88 0.77 25.39
N LEU A 278 10.23 1.28 26.58
CA LEU A 278 10.43 2.72 26.78
C LEU A 278 11.52 3.28 25.87
N LYS A 279 12.59 2.49 25.63
CA LYS A 279 13.64 2.85 24.66
C LYS A 279 13.14 2.96 23.23
N GLN A 280 12.28 2.04 22.81
CA GLN A 280 11.66 2.09 21.48
C GLN A 280 10.71 3.28 21.34
N LEU A 281 9.99 3.64 22.41
CA LEU A 281 9.07 4.76 22.40
C LEU A 281 9.79 6.09 22.15
N TYR A 282 10.80 6.46 22.96
CA TYR A 282 11.48 7.73 22.77
C TYR A 282 12.30 7.74 21.46
N ARG A 283 12.87 6.60 21.03
CA ARG A 283 13.52 6.50 19.71
C ARG A 283 12.55 6.78 18.58
N SER A 284 11.34 6.22 18.65
CA SER A 284 10.31 6.43 17.63
C SER A 284 9.85 7.88 17.57
N LEU A 285 9.73 8.57 18.71
CA LEU A 285 9.39 10.00 18.75
C LEU A 285 10.54 10.87 18.22
N TRP A 286 11.80 10.51 18.50
CA TRP A 286 12.98 11.16 17.95
C TRP A 286 13.05 11.02 16.42
N ASP A 287 12.86 9.81 15.90
CA ASP A 287 12.87 9.55 14.45
C ASP A 287 11.73 10.31 13.71
N GLN A 288 10.65 10.66 14.43
CA GLN A 288 9.55 11.50 13.94
C GLN A 288 9.80 13.02 14.11
N GLY A 289 10.89 13.42 14.76
CA GLY A 289 11.20 14.82 15.06
C GLY A 289 10.32 15.46 16.15
N LEU A 290 9.69 14.64 17.01
CA LEU A 290 8.76 15.10 18.03
C LEU A 290 9.42 15.42 19.38
N ILE A 291 10.62 14.87 19.64
CA ILE A 291 11.42 15.16 20.82
C ILE A 291 12.82 15.62 20.40
N GLU A 292 13.49 16.37 21.27
CA GLU A 292 14.77 17.05 21.00
C GLU A 292 16.01 16.18 21.20
N ALA A 293 15.87 14.99 21.81
CA ALA A 293 16.92 14.00 21.93
C ALA A 293 16.37 12.58 22.06
N ASN A 294 17.15 11.59 21.66
CA ASN A 294 16.82 10.16 21.77
C ASN A 294 17.10 9.63 23.20
N ASP A 295 16.50 10.24 24.21
CA ASP A 295 16.67 9.87 25.62
C ASP A 295 15.37 10.01 26.45
N PHE A 296 15.41 9.48 27.68
CA PHE A 296 14.24 9.48 28.57
C PHE A 296 13.93 10.87 29.13
N ALA A 297 14.92 11.74 29.30
CA ALA A 297 14.69 13.09 29.83
C ALA A 297 13.94 13.96 28.80
N ALA A 298 14.24 13.79 27.51
CA ALA A 298 13.49 14.40 26.42
C ALA A 298 12.05 13.89 26.36
N LEU A 299 11.83 12.60 26.58
CA LEU A 299 10.47 12.05 26.72
C LEU A 299 9.69 12.69 27.88
N THR A 300 10.32 12.88 29.05
CA THR A 300 9.69 13.56 30.20
C THR A 300 9.36 15.02 29.90
N ARG A 301 10.27 15.76 29.25
CA ARG A 301 10.03 17.15 28.85
C ARG A 301 8.91 17.26 27.83
N TYR A 302 8.90 16.37 26.84
CA TYR A 302 7.83 16.27 25.85
C TYR A 302 6.46 16.01 26.48
N ALA A 303 6.37 15.06 27.41
CA ALA A 303 5.13 14.79 28.16
C ALA A 303 4.62 16.04 28.90
N ARG A 304 5.50 16.69 29.66
CA ARG A 304 5.19 17.89 30.45
C ARG A 304 4.90 19.12 29.60
N GLY A 305 5.44 19.20 28.39
CA GLY A 305 5.18 20.25 27.41
C GLY A 305 3.82 20.14 26.72
N GLY A 306 2.90 19.32 27.26
CA GLY A 306 1.59 19.07 26.67
C GLY A 306 1.61 18.09 25.49
N GLY A 307 2.70 17.31 25.38
CA GLY A 307 2.99 16.29 24.36
C GLY A 307 1.96 16.22 23.25
N GLN A 308 2.24 16.85 22.10
CA GLN A 308 1.32 16.81 20.96
C GLN A 308 0.95 15.37 20.70
N ARG A 309 -0.32 14.97 20.87
CA ARG A 309 -0.79 13.65 20.44
C ARG A 309 -0.43 13.52 18.97
N PRO A 310 0.62 12.79 18.59
CA PRO A 310 0.75 12.48 17.19
C PRO A 310 -0.45 11.58 16.89
N PRO A 311 -1.16 11.78 15.77
CA PRO A 311 -2.30 10.94 15.43
C PRO A 311 -1.89 9.50 15.68
N SER A 312 -2.68 8.78 16.49
CA SER A 312 -2.38 7.40 16.92
C SER A 312 -1.79 6.67 15.72
N ALA A 313 -0.53 6.24 15.83
CA ALA A 313 0.26 5.75 14.72
C ALA A 313 -0.55 4.71 13.96
N ARG A 314 -1.18 5.10 12.83
CA ARG A 314 -2.26 4.33 12.18
C ARG A 314 -3.14 3.61 13.21
N GLU A 315 -4.06 4.35 13.83
CA GLU A 315 -5.21 3.79 14.54
C GLU A 315 -5.55 2.44 13.92
N LEU A 316 -5.32 1.36 14.68
CA LEU A 316 -5.47 0.02 14.15
C LEU A 316 -6.90 -0.12 13.66
N ARG A 317 -7.07 -0.09 12.34
CA ARG A 317 -8.42 -0.23 11.79
C ARG A 317 -8.84 -1.67 12.00
N PRO A 318 -10.01 -1.93 12.61
CA PRO A 318 -10.53 -3.28 12.75
C PRO A 318 -10.62 -4.04 11.40
N LYS A 319 -10.73 -3.30 10.28
CA LYS A 319 -10.59 -3.79 8.89
C LYS A 319 -9.31 -4.61 8.68
N ASN A 320 -8.17 -4.25 9.27
CA ASN A 320 -6.90 -4.95 9.11
C ASN A 320 -6.87 -6.28 9.87
N ALA A 321 -7.31 -6.30 11.13
CA ALA A 321 -7.31 -7.52 11.95
C ALA A 321 -8.29 -8.57 11.38
N TYR A 322 -9.48 -8.12 10.98
CA TYR A 322 -10.45 -8.93 10.24
C TYR A 322 -9.85 -9.52 8.95
N ASN A 323 -9.14 -8.69 8.16
CA ASN A 323 -8.50 -9.14 6.91
C ASN A 323 -7.40 -10.19 7.12
N LEU A 324 -6.77 -10.25 8.29
CA LEU A 324 -5.76 -11.26 8.59
C LEU A 324 -6.41 -12.57 9.05
N LEU A 325 -7.44 -12.48 9.90
CA LEU A 325 -8.18 -13.66 10.36
C LEU A 325 -8.84 -14.41 9.20
N ARG A 326 -9.45 -13.68 8.24
CA ARG A 326 -10.03 -14.30 7.04
C ARG A 326 -9.01 -15.08 6.22
N LEU A 327 -7.74 -14.63 6.16
CA LEU A 327 -6.69 -15.33 5.43
C LEU A 327 -6.29 -16.63 6.11
N VAL A 328 -6.24 -16.65 7.44
CA VAL A 328 -5.96 -17.87 8.21
C VAL A 328 -7.07 -18.90 8.01
N VAL A 329 -8.33 -18.48 8.10
CA VAL A 329 -9.49 -19.35 7.88
C VAL A 329 -9.50 -19.92 6.46
N LEU A 330 -9.33 -19.06 5.45
CA LEU A 330 -9.27 -19.49 4.05
C LEU A 330 -8.13 -20.47 3.79
N ALA A 331 -6.92 -20.17 4.29
CA ALA A 331 -5.78 -21.05 4.13
C ALA A 331 -6.02 -22.43 4.77
N THR A 332 -6.59 -22.44 5.97
CA THR A 332 -6.92 -23.68 6.70
C THR A 332 -7.91 -24.53 5.91
N GLY A 333 -9.02 -23.93 5.45
CA GLY A 333 -10.02 -24.62 4.62
C GLY A 333 -9.44 -25.11 3.30
N TRP A 334 -8.67 -24.26 2.60
CA TRP A 334 -8.07 -24.63 1.32
C TRP A 334 -7.04 -25.77 1.46
N LEU A 335 -6.23 -25.76 2.52
CA LEU A 335 -5.30 -26.86 2.81
C LEU A 335 -6.03 -28.18 3.12
N ARG A 336 -7.16 -28.14 3.82
CA ARG A 336 -7.98 -29.32 4.17
C ARG A 336 -8.70 -29.91 2.96
N GLU A 337 -9.46 -29.07 2.26
CA GLU A 337 -10.42 -29.51 1.23
C GLU A 337 -9.82 -29.52 -0.18
N GLY A 338 -8.68 -28.84 -0.39
CA GLY A 338 -8.07 -28.66 -1.70
C GLY A 338 -8.75 -27.60 -2.59
N VAL A 339 -9.92 -27.11 -2.18
CA VAL A 339 -10.68 -26.05 -2.87
C VAL A 339 -10.91 -24.86 -1.93
N PRO A 340 -10.79 -23.62 -2.42
CA PRO A 340 -11.01 -22.44 -1.58
C PRO A 340 -12.50 -22.16 -1.40
N THR A 341 -12.89 -21.76 -0.18
CA THR A 341 -14.20 -21.17 0.11
C THR A 341 -14.00 -19.76 0.63
N PHE A 342 -14.38 -18.76 -0.16
CA PHE A 342 -14.22 -17.34 0.19
C PHE A 342 -15.41 -16.78 0.97
N GLU A 343 -16.62 -17.26 0.70
CA GLU A 343 -17.78 -16.77 1.44
C GLU A 343 -17.72 -17.24 2.89
N VAL A 344 -17.73 -16.28 3.83
CA VAL A 344 -17.79 -16.60 5.25
C VAL A 344 -19.25 -16.76 5.64
N THR A 345 -19.58 -17.91 6.20
CA THR A 345 -20.94 -18.25 6.65
C THR A 345 -20.97 -18.55 8.14
N GLY A 346 -22.19 -18.68 8.70
CA GLY A 346 -22.40 -19.13 10.08
C GLY A 346 -21.80 -18.23 11.17
N THR A 347 -21.28 -18.85 12.23
CA THR A 347 -20.74 -18.16 13.42
C THR A 347 -19.50 -17.33 13.11
N TYR A 348 -18.65 -17.79 12.18
CA TYR A 348 -17.48 -17.02 11.72
C TYR A 348 -17.88 -15.70 11.07
N LYS A 349 -18.97 -15.68 10.29
CA LYS A 349 -19.48 -14.47 9.66
C LYS A 349 -19.89 -13.44 10.72
N ALA A 350 -20.67 -13.85 11.71
CA ALA A 350 -21.11 -12.99 12.80
C ALA A 350 -19.90 -12.37 13.54
N ARG A 351 -18.94 -13.22 13.91
CA ARG A 351 -17.71 -12.78 14.59
C ARG A 351 -16.90 -11.80 13.74
N MET A 352 -16.71 -12.08 12.46
CA MET A 352 -15.99 -11.20 11.54
C MET A 352 -16.67 -9.83 11.35
N LEU A 353 -18.02 -9.78 11.38
CA LEU A 353 -18.76 -8.52 11.33
C LEU A 353 -18.62 -7.70 12.61
N GLU A 354 -18.55 -8.34 13.78
CA GLU A 354 -18.27 -7.66 15.05
C GLU A 354 -16.86 -7.07 15.06
N ILE A 355 -15.87 -7.83 14.58
CA ILE A 355 -14.49 -7.34 14.41
C ILE A 355 -14.49 -6.17 13.43
N LYS A 356 -15.10 -6.30 12.24
CA LYS A 356 -15.16 -5.22 11.24
C LYS A 356 -15.81 -3.94 11.80
N ALA A 357 -16.80 -4.09 12.70
CA ALA A 357 -17.47 -2.98 13.37
C ALA A 357 -16.68 -2.39 14.56
N GLY A 358 -15.50 -2.93 14.90
CA GLY A 358 -14.70 -2.49 16.03
C GLY A 358 -15.27 -2.84 17.41
N ARG A 359 -16.21 -3.81 17.46
CA ARG A 359 -16.86 -4.25 18.71
C ARG A 359 -16.05 -5.29 19.47
N VAL A 360 -15.08 -5.92 18.82
CA VAL A 360 -14.20 -6.94 19.41
C VAL A 360 -12.84 -6.29 19.72
N PRO A 361 -12.38 -6.31 20.98
CA PRO A 361 -11.03 -5.85 21.33
C PRO A 361 -9.96 -6.63 20.55
N LEU A 362 -8.89 -5.96 20.12
CA LEU A 362 -7.83 -6.63 19.34
C LEU A 362 -7.27 -7.86 20.07
N GLU A 363 -7.11 -7.78 21.40
CA GLU A 363 -6.62 -8.91 22.19
C GLU A 363 -7.46 -10.17 22.03
N GLU A 364 -8.77 -10.01 21.86
CA GLU A 364 -9.68 -11.12 21.61
C GLU A 364 -9.53 -11.64 20.17
N VAL A 365 -9.33 -10.75 19.20
CA VAL A 365 -9.02 -11.14 17.80
C VAL A 365 -7.73 -11.94 17.70
N LEU A 366 -6.73 -11.64 18.54
CA LEU A 366 -5.49 -12.41 18.61
C LEU A 366 -5.71 -13.78 19.20
N ARG A 367 -6.49 -13.89 20.28
CA ARG A 367 -6.85 -15.20 20.85
C ARG A 367 -7.57 -16.05 19.81
N ASP A 368 -8.48 -15.45 19.04
CA ASP A 368 -9.14 -16.13 17.92
C ASP A 368 -8.11 -16.64 16.90
N ALA A 369 -7.11 -15.83 16.53
CA ALA A 369 -6.08 -16.22 15.58
C ALA A 369 -5.10 -17.28 16.13
N GLU A 370 -4.69 -17.16 17.39
CA GLU A 370 -3.85 -18.14 18.09
C GLU A 370 -4.57 -19.49 18.20
N ALA A 371 -5.88 -19.49 18.45
CA ALA A 371 -6.70 -20.70 18.47
C ALA A 371 -6.77 -21.39 17.10
N LEU A 372 -6.65 -20.64 16.00
CA LEU A 372 -6.60 -21.19 14.63
C LEU A 372 -5.22 -21.73 14.25
N ALA A 373 -4.16 -21.39 14.96
CA ALA A 373 -2.80 -21.78 14.57
C ALA A 373 -2.58 -23.31 14.59
N PRO A 374 -2.99 -24.07 15.63
CA PRO A 374 -2.88 -25.53 15.63
C PRO A 374 -3.68 -26.17 14.49
N GLU A 375 -4.87 -25.61 14.20
CA GLU A 375 -5.73 -26.07 13.13
C GLU A 375 -5.09 -25.89 11.74
N LEU A 376 -4.45 -24.75 11.52
CA LEU A 376 -3.72 -24.43 10.30
C LEU A 376 -2.49 -25.33 10.12
N GLU A 377 -1.72 -25.56 11.19
CA GLU A 377 -0.57 -26.46 11.17
C GLU A 377 -0.97 -27.89 10.83
N GLU A 378 -2.03 -28.39 11.45
CA GLU A 378 -2.56 -29.73 11.18
C GLU A 378 -3.08 -29.85 9.74
N ALA A 379 -3.79 -28.82 9.26
CA ALA A 379 -4.23 -28.75 7.87
C ALA A 379 -3.04 -28.80 6.90
N HIS A 380 -1.96 -28.06 7.17
CA HIS A 380 -0.75 -28.09 6.34
C HIS A 380 -0.08 -29.49 6.33
N ARG A 381 0.03 -30.11 7.51
CA ARG A 381 0.64 -31.43 7.69
C ARG A 381 -0.10 -32.51 6.90
N THR A 382 -1.43 -32.51 6.97
CA THR A 382 -2.29 -33.53 6.36
C THR A 382 -2.76 -33.21 4.94
N SER A 383 -2.54 -31.97 4.46
CA SER A 383 -2.99 -31.52 3.15
C SER A 383 -2.48 -32.42 2.01
N LYS A 384 -3.36 -32.64 1.04
CA LYS A 384 -3.07 -33.33 -0.23
C LYS A 384 -2.61 -32.40 -1.34
N LEU A 385 -2.57 -31.08 -1.10
CA LEU A 385 -2.05 -30.12 -2.07
C LEU A 385 -0.57 -30.41 -2.37
N PRO A 386 -0.10 -30.12 -3.59
CA PRO A 386 1.30 -30.30 -3.95
C PRO A 386 2.19 -29.38 -3.13
N GLN A 387 3.46 -29.76 -2.94
CA GLN A 387 4.42 -28.93 -2.17
C GLN A 387 4.73 -27.61 -2.86
N LEU A 388 4.80 -27.62 -4.18
CA LEU A 388 5.09 -26.47 -5.04
C LEU A 388 4.00 -26.35 -6.11
N PRO A 389 3.76 -25.13 -6.62
CA PRO A 389 2.88 -24.96 -7.76
C PRO A 389 3.48 -25.59 -9.03
N ASP A 390 2.65 -25.80 -10.04
CA ASP A 390 3.07 -26.35 -11.33
C ASP A 390 3.68 -25.24 -12.21
N TYR A 391 4.99 -25.04 -12.03
CA TYR A 391 5.79 -24.12 -12.85
C TYR A 391 5.76 -24.47 -14.34
N GLY A 392 5.60 -25.75 -14.70
CA GLY A 392 5.57 -26.18 -16.10
C GLY A 392 4.30 -25.73 -16.81
N ARG A 393 3.14 -25.87 -16.15
CA ARG A 393 1.86 -25.33 -16.65
C ARG A 393 1.90 -23.80 -16.72
N ALA A 394 2.42 -23.15 -15.67
CA ALA A 394 2.55 -21.70 -15.63
C ALA A 394 3.44 -21.14 -16.74
N ASP A 395 4.60 -21.76 -17.00
CA ASP A 395 5.52 -21.34 -18.08
C ASP A 395 4.87 -21.51 -19.47
N ARG A 396 4.19 -22.64 -19.71
CA ARG A 396 3.44 -22.86 -20.96
C ARG A 396 2.34 -21.81 -21.16
N LEU A 397 1.62 -21.45 -20.11
CA LEU A 397 0.61 -20.39 -20.16
C LEU A 397 1.23 -19.05 -20.59
N VAL A 398 2.31 -18.62 -19.93
CA VAL A 398 2.97 -17.34 -20.24
C VAL A 398 3.51 -17.32 -21.67
N ARG A 399 4.13 -18.41 -22.13
CA ARG A 399 4.58 -18.53 -23.53
C ARG A 399 3.43 -18.42 -24.52
N ARG A 400 2.35 -19.18 -24.29
CA ARG A 400 1.15 -19.16 -25.12
C ARG A 400 0.54 -17.77 -25.20
N VAL A 401 0.45 -17.07 -24.07
CA VAL A 401 -0.02 -15.67 -24.03
C VAL A 401 0.91 -14.76 -24.83
N GLY A 402 2.23 -14.90 -24.67
CA GLY A 402 3.20 -14.09 -25.42
C GLY A 402 3.12 -14.31 -26.93
N GLU A 403 2.99 -15.56 -27.37
CA GLU A 403 2.77 -15.93 -28.78
C GLU A 403 1.48 -15.31 -29.32
N GLU A 404 0.40 -15.36 -28.55
CA GLU A 404 -0.88 -14.79 -28.95
C GLU A 404 -0.83 -13.25 -29.04
N LEU A 405 -0.28 -12.58 -28.02
CA LEU A 405 -0.06 -11.12 -28.06
C LEU A 405 0.78 -10.70 -29.28
N ALA A 406 1.83 -11.46 -29.60
CA ALA A 406 2.64 -11.22 -30.78
C ALA A 406 1.84 -11.42 -32.07
N ARG A 407 1.08 -12.51 -32.17
CA ARG A 407 0.22 -12.83 -33.32
C ARG A 407 -0.80 -11.72 -33.58
N ARG A 408 -1.56 -11.29 -32.56
CA ARG A 408 -2.57 -10.23 -32.68
C ARG A 408 -1.96 -8.92 -33.17
N TRP A 409 -0.80 -8.55 -32.66
CA TRP A 409 -0.09 -7.33 -33.07
C TRP A 409 0.43 -7.40 -34.51
N VAL A 410 1.09 -8.51 -34.88
CA VAL A 410 1.69 -8.70 -36.21
C VAL A 410 0.62 -8.81 -37.28
N MET A 411 -0.44 -9.57 -37.01
CA MET A 411 -1.56 -9.77 -37.93
C MET A 411 -2.55 -8.60 -37.95
N LYS A 412 -2.34 -7.58 -37.10
CA LYS A 412 -3.22 -6.41 -36.96
C LYS A 412 -4.67 -6.80 -36.72
N GLU A 413 -4.88 -7.75 -35.79
CA GLU A 413 -6.23 -8.11 -35.39
C GLU A 413 -6.95 -6.93 -34.76
N PRO A 414 -8.25 -6.74 -35.01
CA PRO A 414 -9.01 -5.67 -34.37
C PRO A 414 -8.92 -5.73 -32.84
N GLY A 415 -8.78 -4.58 -32.19
CA GLY A 415 -8.80 -4.49 -30.73
C GLY A 415 -7.49 -4.02 -30.08
N PRO A 416 -7.54 -3.81 -28.75
CA PRO A 416 -6.52 -3.07 -27.99
C PRO A 416 -5.20 -3.84 -27.78
N LEU A 417 -5.18 -5.15 -28.09
CA LEU A 417 -3.97 -5.97 -28.08
C LEU A 417 -3.40 -6.22 -29.49
N GLY A 418 -4.10 -5.76 -30.52
CA GLY A 418 -3.74 -5.91 -31.93
C GLY A 418 -3.55 -4.57 -32.63
N ARG A 419 -4.31 -4.32 -33.70
CA ARG A 419 -4.23 -3.10 -34.54
C ARG A 419 -4.38 -1.82 -33.74
N ASP A 420 -5.27 -1.82 -32.75
CA ASP A 420 -5.67 -0.62 -32.01
C ASP A 420 -4.86 -0.48 -30.70
N ALA A 421 -3.71 -1.17 -30.60
CA ALA A 421 -2.91 -1.14 -29.39
C ALA A 421 -2.38 0.28 -29.09
N PRO A 422 -2.47 0.72 -27.82
CA PRO A 422 -2.01 2.03 -27.40
C PRO A 422 -0.49 2.16 -27.58
N ALA A 423 -0.04 3.37 -27.92
CA ALA A 423 1.39 3.65 -27.97
C ALA A 423 2.01 3.68 -26.56
N PRO A 424 3.24 3.17 -26.37
CA PRO A 424 3.96 3.35 -25.11
C PRO A 424 4.29 4.82 -24.85
N PRO A 425 4.52 5.22 -23.57
CA PRO A 425 4.84 6.59 -23.23
C PRO A 425 6.15 7.04 -23.88
N ALA A 426 6.22 8.32 -24.26
CA ALA A 426 7.45 8.92 -24.76
C ALA A 426 8.53 8.93 -23.67
N VAL A 427 9.78 8.66 -24.07
CA VAL A 427 10.94 8.72 -23.18
C VAL A 427 11.44 10.15 -23.15
N GLU A 428 11.19 10.86 -22.05
CA GLU A 428 11.71 12.21 -21.83
C GLU A 428 13.08 12.16 -21.14
N TRP A 429 14.01 13.00 -21.60
CA TRP A 429 15.29 13.22 -20.95
C TRP A 429 15.07 13.86 -19.57
N LYS A 430 15.62 13.28 -18.50
CA LYS A 430 15.63 13.88 -17.17
C LYS A 430 16.96 14.61 -16.99
N GLU A 431 16.95 15.94 -16.93
CA GLU A 431 18.05 16.65 -16.26
C GLU A 431 17.98 16.27 -14.78
N GLU A 432 19.03 15.63 -14.26
CA GLU A 432 19.15 15.37 -12.83
C GLU A 432 19.22 16.72 -12.10
N GLU A 433 18.20 17.02 -11.29
CA GLU A 433 18.25 18.12 -10.32
C GLU A 433 19.31 17.73 -9.26
N SER A 434 20.52 18.26 -9.41
CA SER A 434 21.65 18.16 -8.49
C SER A 434 21.36 18.68 -7.08
#